data_AF-R9JL70-F1
#
_entry.id   AF-R9JL70-F1
#
_cell.length_a   1.000
_cell.length_b   1.000
_cell.length_c   1.000
_cell.angle_alpha   90.00
_cell.angle_beta   90.00
_cell.angle_gamma   90.00
#
_symmetry.space_group_name_H-M   'P 1'
#
loop_
_entity.id
_entity.type
_entity.pdbx_description
1 polymer ?
#
loop_
_entity_poly.entity_id
_entity_poly.type
_entity_poly.pdbx_seq_one_letter_code
_entity_poly.pdbx_strand_id
1 'polypeptide(L)'
;MKAMNLCEQFEQNCYLAKSIGAEKMVLHLWDGRTSDTAFHNNLHHYAALDQIAHNYDIDLCVENVVCTTDHPIKHFCALRQHYPKIHFVFDTKMAAFHQQLELLYEKEYEWLWKHEHIRHYHLNDYAGGLFSI
;
A
#
# COMPACT_ATOMS: atom_id res chain seq x y z
N MET A 1 -15.65 28.25 1.56
CA MET A 1 -15.61 26.84 1.99
C MET A 1 -14.33 26.62 2.78
N LYS A 2 -14.41 25.99 3.96
CA LYS A 2 -13.22 25.57 4.72
C LYS A 2 -12.64 24.34 4.01
N ALA A 3 -11.34 24.33 3.74
CA ALA A 3 -10.69 23.13 3.20
C ALA A 3 -10.72 22.02 4.27
N MET A 4 -11.15 20.82 3.88
CA MET A 4 -11.10 19.66 4.78
C MET A 4 -9.65 19.24 4.99
N ASN A 5 -9.30 18.86 6.21
CA ASN A 5 -7.98 18.28 6.49
C ASN A 5 -7.89 16.82 5.98
N LEU A 6 -6.68 16.25 5.98
CA LEU A 6 -6.42 14.91 5.43
C LEU A 6 -7.35 13.83 6.03
N CYS A 7 -7.50 13.82 7.36
CA CYS A 7 -8.30 12.80 8.04
C CYS A 7 -9.79 12.94 7.70
N GLU A 8 -10.29 14.17 7.61
CA GLU A 8 -11.69 14.44 7.20
C GLU A 8 -11.96 13.94 5.77
N GLN A 9 -11.02 14.16 4.83
CA GLN A 9 -11.14 13.66 3.46
C GLN A 9 -11.08 12.12 3.41
N PHE A 10 -10.17 11.51 4.17
CA PHE A 10 -10.04 10.06 4.23
C PHE A 10 -11.28 9.40 4.84
N GLU A 11 -11.88 10.01 5.85
CA GLU A 11 -13.13 9.53 6.45
C GLU A 11 -14.29 9.55 5.44
N GLN A 12 -14.38 10.59 4.60
CA GLN A 12 -15.36 10.60 3.49
C GLN A 12 -15.14 9.48 2.49
N ASN A 13 -13.88 9.14 2.19
CA ASN A 13 -13.56 8.00 1.34
C ASN A 13 -13.98 6.67 1.97
N CYS A 14 -13.81 6.51 3.29
CA CYS A 14 -14.28 5.34 4.03
C CYS A 14 -15.81 5.22 3.99
N TYR A 15 -16.52 6.34 4.18
CA TYR A 15 -17.97 6.38 4.03
C TYR A 15 -18.42 5.95 2.63
N LEU A 16 -17.78 6.49 1.58
CA LEU A 16 -18.06 6.12 0.20
C LEU A 16 -17.80 4.62 -0.04
N ALA A 17 -16.65 4.11 0.37
CA ALA A 17 -16.28 2.70 0.24
C ALA A 17 -17.33 1.78 0.90
N LYS A 18 -17.75 2.11 2.14
CA LYS A 18 -18.81 1.37 2.84
C LYS A 18 -20.14 1.42 2.08
N SER A 19 -20.51 2.58 1.53
CA SER A 19 -21.77 2.76 0.78
C SER A 19 -21.85 1.92 -0.49
N ILE A 20 -20.71 1.63 -1.13
CA ILE A 20 -20.63 0.77 -2.32
C ILE A 20 -20.35 -0.69 -1.98
N GLY A 21 -20.28 -1.04 -0.69
CA GLY A 21 -20.02 -2.40 -0.21
C GLY A 21 -18.57 -2.85 -0.37
N ALA A 22 -17.62 -1.92 -0.50
CA ALA A 22 -16.20 -2.26 -0.54
C ALA A 22 -15.71 -2.68 0.85
N GLU A 23 -15.01 -3.81 0.91
CA GLU A 23 -14.41 -4.35 2.14
C GLU A 23 -12.95 -3.93 2.32
N LYS A 24 -12.31 -3.44 1.26
CA LYS A 24 -10.87 -3.11 1.22
C LYS A 24 -10.65 -1.75 0.60
N MET A 25 -9.63 -1.06 1.07
CA MET A 25 -9.13 0.17 0.44
C MET A 25 -7.62 0.06 0.21
N VAL A 26 -7.17 0.53 -0.95
CA VAL A 26 -5.75 0.56 -1.32
C VAL A 26 -5.20 1.94 -1.04
N LEU A 27 -4.07 2.00 -0.32
CA LEU A 27 -3.38 3.24 0.02
C LEU A 27 -1.98 3.26 -0.57
N HIS A 28 -1.69 4.31 -1.35
CA HIS A 28 -0.32 4.68 -1.70
C HIS A 28 0.25 5.52 -0.58
N LEU A 29 1.04 4.88 0.29
CA LEU A 29 1.63 5.57 1.45
C LEU A 29 2.89 6.37 1.08
N TRP A 30 3.39 6.20 -0.15
CA TRP A 30 4.41 7.03 -0.76
C TRP A 30 4.04 7.23 -2.24
N ASP A 31 4.54 8.30 -2.84
CA ASP A 31 4.53 8.51 -4.28
C ASP A 31 5.52 9.61 -4.67
N GLY A 32 6.19 9.45 -5.81
CA GLY A 32 7.16 10.39 -6.34
C GLY A 32 8.36 10.64 -5.39
N ARG A 33 9.21 11.59 -5.78
CA ARG A 33 10.51 11.79 -5.13
C ARG A 33 10.41 12.28 -3.68
N THR A 34 9.56 13.27 -3.44
CA THR A 34 9.48 13.93 -2.13
C THR A 34 8.93 13.00 -1.05
N SER A 35 7.86 12.26 -1.36
CA SER A 35 7.22 11.36 -0.40
C SER A 35 8.07 10.13 -0.11
N ASP A 36 8.68 9.54 -1.14
CA ASP A 36 9.56 8.38 -1.00
C ASP A 36 10.81 8.70 -0.16
N THR A 37 11.46 9.86 -0.40
CA THR A 37 12.63 10.27 0.40
C THR A 37 12.27 10.55 1.86
N ALA A 38 10.99 10.83 2.15
CA ALA A 38 10.47 11.14 3.48
C ALA A 38 9.59 10.01 4.06
N PHE A 39 9.76 8.76 3.60
CA PHE A 39 8.89 7.64 3.94
C PHE A 39 8.67 7.44 5.45
N HIS A 40 9.70 7.68 6.28
CA HIS A 40 9.57 7.60 7.74
C HIS A 40 8.44 8.48 8.31
N ASN A 41 8.22 9.67 7.73
CA ASN A 41 7.13 10.55 8.14
C ASN A 41 5.77 9.94 7.78
N ASN A 42 5.66 9.36 6.58
CA ASN A 42 4.43 8.71 6.12
C ASN A 42 4.09 7.49 6.97
N LEU A 43 5.11 6.74 7.41
CA LEU A 43 4.94 5.60 8.30
C LEU A 43 4.18 5.98 9.57
N HIS A 44 4.41 7.18 10.14
CA HIS A 44 3.71 7.63 11.35
C HIS A 44 2.23 7.98 11.11
N HIS A 45 1.86 8.33 9.88
CA HIS A 45 0.49 8.65 9.53
C HIS A 45 -0.37 7.40 9.26
N TYR A 46 0.25 6.26 8.93
CA TYR A 46 -0.47 5.03 8.64
C TYR A 46 -1.43 4.63 9.76
N ALA A 47 -0.97 4.62 11.02
CA ALA A 47 -1.80 4.19 12.15
C ALA A 47 -3.10 5.00 12.31
N ALA A 48 -3.06 6.30 12.03
CA ALA A 48 -4.25 7.14 12.12
C ALA A 48 -5.26 6.82 11.01
N LEU A 49 -4.78 6.59 9.78
CA LEU A 49 -5.62 6.21 8.65
C LEU A 49 -6.19 4.80 8.83
N ASP A 50 -5.36 3.85 9.28
CA ASP A 50 -5.75 2.48 9.58
C ASP A 50 -6.87 2.43 10.63
N GLN A 51 -6.74 3.21 11.70
CA GLN A 51 -7.77 3.32 12.72
C GLN A 51 -9.09 3.92 12.19
N ILE A 52 -9.02 4.91 11.29
CA ILE A 52 -10.22 5.47 10.65
C ILE A 52 -10.88 4.39 9.79
N ALA A 53 -10.14 3.70 8.92
CA ALA A 53 -10.67 2.65 8.06
C ALA A 53 -11.32 1.52 8.89
N HIS A 54 -10.67 1.13 9.99
CA HIS A 54 -11.19 0.12 10.92
C HIS A 54 -12.55 0.48 11.50
N ASN A 55 -12.78 1.76 11.85
CA ASN A 55 -14.08 2.22 12.36
C ASN A 55 -15.22 2.08 11.33
N TYR A 56 -14.89 1.93 10.05
CA TYR A 56 -15.83 1.71 8.96
C TYR A 56 -15.90 0.24 8.54
N ASP A 57 -15.22 -0.68 9.25
CA ASP A 57 -15.08 -2.11 8.90
C ASP A 57 -14.35 -2.33 7.57
N ILE A 58 -13.43 -1.43 7.21
CA ILE A 58 -12.65 -1.49 5.98
C ILE A 58 -11.23 -1.97 6.29
N ASP A 59 -10.77 -2.95 5.54
CA ASP A 59 -9.39 -3.45 5.57
C ASP A 59 -8.48 -2.54 4.71
N LEU A 60 -7.64 -1.74 5.37
CA LEU A 60 -6.73 -0.81 4.71
C LEU A 60 -5.44 -1.53 4.31
N CYS A 61 -5.18 -1.60 3.01
CA CYS A 61 -4.03 -2.29 2.45
C CYS A 61 -3.06 -1.27 1.82
N VAL A 62 -1.76 -1.40 2.08
CA VAL A 62 -0.74 -0.56 1.42
C VAL A 62 -0.24 -1.24 0.15
N GLU A 63 -0.18 -0.51 -0.96
CA GLU A 63 0.34 -1.04 -2.23
C GLU A 63 1.81 -0.70 -2.44
N ASN A 64 2.57 -1.61 -3.07
CA ASN A 64 3.88 -1.27 -3.58
C ASN A 64 3.72 -0.37 -4.81
N VAL A 65 4.21 0.86 -4.71
CA VAL A 65 4.31 1.78 -5.85
C VAL A 65 5.76 2.15 -6.12
N VAL A 66 6.02 2.75 -7.28
CA VAL A 66 7.37 3.09 -7.72
C VAL A 66 8.11 3.93 -6.68
N CYS A 67 9.28 3.46 -6.28
CA CYS A 67 10.23 4.19 -5.48
C CYS A 67 11.21 4.94 -6.38
N THR A 68 11.67 6.09 -5.92
CA THR A 68 12.65 6.93 -6.64
C THR A 68 14.05 6.84 -6.04
N THR A 69 14.15 6.41 -4.79
CA THR A 69 15.40 6.41 -4.01
C THR A 69 15.82 5.03 -3.53
N ASP A 70 14.89 4.07 -3.47
CA ASP A 70 15.16 2.69 -3.04
C ASP A 70 14.16 1.71 -3.71
N HIS A 71 13.90 0.57 -3.08
CA HIS A 71 12.99 -0.46 -3.55
C HIS A 71 11.73 -0.62 -2.68
N PRO A 72 10.55 -0.84 -3.29
CA PRO A 72 9.29 -0.99 -2.57
C PRO A 72 9.29 -2.06 -1.47
N ILE A 73 10.01 -3.18 -1.66
CA ILE A 73 10.07 -4.25 -0.65
C ILE A 73 10.61 -3.76 0.70
N LYS A 74 11.54 -2.79 0.70
CA LYS A 74 12.09 -2.27 1.96
C LYS A 74 11.04 -1.50 2.75
N HIS A 75 10.15 -0.79 2.07
CA HIS A 75 9.02 -0.10 2.70
C HIS A 75 8.03 -1.09 3.30
N PHE A 76 7.72 -2.19 2.60
CA PHE A 76 6.90 -3.28 3.16
C PHE A 76 7.53 -3.88 4.43
N CYS A 77 8.82 -4.18 4.41
CA CYS A 77 9.53 -4.68 5.59
C CYS A 77 9.50 -3.67 6.75
N ALA A 78 9.77 -2.39 6.48
CA ALA A 78 9.74 -1.34 7.50
C ALA A 78 8.34 -1.17 8.10
N LEU A 79 7.29 -1.21 7.27
CA LEU A 79 5.90 -1.17 7.73
C LEU A 79 5.57 -2.40 8.57
N ARG A 80 5.96 -3.59 8.15
CA ARG A 80 5.70 -4.83 8.90
C ARG A 80 6.39 -4.85 10.27
N GLN A 81 7.57 -4.26 10.36
CA GLN A 81 8.30 -4.12 11.62
C GLN A 81 7.57 -3.18 12.60
N HIS A 82 7.01 -2.07 12.10
CA HIS A 82 6.29 -1.10 12.94
C HIS A 82 4.83 -1.49 13.22
N TYR A 83 4.18 -2.13 12.25
CA TYR A 83 2.79 -2.53 12.26
C TYR A 83 2.67 -4.03 11.98
N PRO A 84 2.78 -4.90 13.00
CA PRO A 84 2.87 -6.33 12.79
C PRO A 84 1.66 -7.01 12.13
N LYS A 85 0.53 -6.31 12.00
CA LYS A 85 -0.70 -6.82 11.39
C LYS A 85 -1.06 -6.10 10.09
N ILE A 86 -0.15 -5.28 9.56
CA ILE A 86 -0.41 -4.53 8.33
C ILE A 86 -0.75 -5.46 7.17
N HIS A 87 -1.64 -4.99 6.31
CA HIS A 87 -2.01 -5.67 5.09
C HIS A 87 -1.51 -4.93 3.86
N PHE A 88 -1.21 -5.70 2.81
CA PHE A 88 -0.62 -5.21 1.58
C PHE A 88 -1.45 -5.61 0.35
N VAL A 89 -1.36 -4.78 -0.67
CA VAL A 89 -1.66 -5.14 -2.05
C VAL A 89 -0.33 -5.28 -2.77
N PHE A 90 -0.16 -6.36 -3.51
CA PHE A 90 1.03 -6.51 -4.36
C PHE A 90 0.65 -6.27 -5.82
N ASP A 91 1.24 -5.24 -6.42
CA ASP A 91 1.10 -4.88 -7.82
C ASP A 91 2.30 -5.40 -8.63
N THR A 92 2.01 -6.25 -9.62
CA THR A 92 3.04 -6.90 -10.45
C THR A 92 3.76 -5.94 -11.38
N LYS A 93 3.13 -4.87 -11.86
CA LYS A 93 3.75 -3.88 -12.73
C LYS A 93 4.74 -3.05 -11.94
N MET A 94 4.34 -2.59 -10.76
CA MET A 94 5.23 -1.83 -9.87
C MET A 94 6.41 -2.70 -9.41
N ALA A 95 6.17 -3.97 -9.08
CA ALA A 95 7.23 -4.91 -8.73
C ALA A 95 8.18 -5.17 -9.91
N ALA A 96 7.66 -5.41 -11.11
CA ALA A 96 8.47 -5.66 -12.30
C ALA A 96 9.30 -4.44 -12.71
N PHE A 97 8.78 -3.22 -12.55
CA PHE A 97 9.54 -1.99 -12.75
C PHE A 97 10.82 -1.94 -11.89
N HIS A 98 10.73 -2.44 -10.66
CA HIS A 98 11.86 -2.53 -9.73
C HIS A 98 12.66 -3.83 -9.81
N GLN A 99 12.37 -4.73 -10.77
CA GLN A 99 12.96 -6.08 -10.88
C GLN A 99 12.70 -6.95 -9.63
N GLN A 100 11.53 -6.81 -9.02
CA GLN A 100 11.14 -7.45 -7.76
C GLN A 100 10.00 -8.46 -7.90
N LEU A 101 9.62 -8.82 -9.13
CA LEU A 101 8.49 -9.73 -9.38
C LEU A 101 8.69 -11.10 -8.71
N GLU A 102 9.93 -11.60 -8.73
CA GLU A 102 10.25 -12.94 -8.23
C GLU A 102 10.39 -13.02 -6.69
N LEU A 103 10.39 -11.88 -5.98
CA LEU A 103 10.63 -11.85 -4.53
C LEU A 103 9.63 -12.71 -3.76
N LEU A 104 8.37 -12.80 -4.20
CA LEU A 104 7.35 -13.60 -3.53
C LEU A 104 7.64 -15.10 -3.49
N TYR A 105 8.52 -15.59 -4.38
CA TYR A 105 8.96 -16.98 -4.42
C TYR A 105 10.22 -17.23 -3.59
N GLU A 106 10.90 -16.18 -3.13
CA GLU A 106 12.07 -16.30 -2.27
C GLU A 106 11.67 -16.61 -0.83
N LYS A 107 12.40 -17.52 -0.18
CA LYS A 107 12.14 -17.95 1.20
C LYS A 107 12.08 -16.80 2.21
N GLU A 108 12.87 -15.76 1.99
CA GLU A 108 12.93 -14.58 2.86
C GLU A 108 11.60 -13.81 2.89
N TYR A 109 10.84 -13.82 1.79
CA TYR A 109 9.63 -13.01 1.64
C TYR A 109 8.34 -13.85 1.64
N GLU A 110 8.42 -15.17 1.85
CA GLU A 110 7.24 -16.05 1.96
C GLU A 110 6.25 -15.58 3.03
N TRP A 111 6.71 -14.87 4.07
CA TRP A 111 5.84 -14.30 5.11
C TRP A 111 4.76 -13.38 4.54
N LEU A 112 5.01 -12.73 3.40
CA LEU A 112 4.03 -11.85 2.75
C LEU A 112 2.72 -12.59 2.46
N TRP A 113 2.77 -13.84 2.03
CA TRP A 113 1.57 -14.61 1.68
C TRP A 113 1.28 -15.73 2.68
N LYS A 114 2.29 -16.39 3.25
CA LYS A 114 2.09 -17.47 4.25
C LYS A 114 1.48 -16.98 5.55
N HIS A 115 1.73 -15.72 5.92
CA HIS A 115 1.14 -15.10 7.12
C HIS A 115 0.03 -14.10 6.75
N GLU A 116 -0.57 -14.26 5.57
CA GLU A 116 -1.77 -13.54 5.14
C GLU A 116 -1.64 -12.00 5.09
N HIS A 117 -0.42 -11.48 4.89
CA HIS A 117 -0.20 -10.03 4.78
C HIS A 117 -0.65 -9.47 3.43
N ILE A 118 -0.42 -10.18 2.32
CA ILE A 118 -0.99 -9.83 1.02
C ILE A 118 -2.46 -10.23 1.01
N ARG A 119 -3.35 -9.23 0.97
CA ARG A 119 -4.82 -9.42 0.94
C ARG A 119 -5.41 -9.31 -0.44
N HIS A 120 -4.66 -8.72 -1.37
CA HIS A 120 -5.07 -8.51 -2.75
C HIS A 120 -3.86 -8.47 -3.68
N TYR A 121 -4.08 -8.86 -4.94
CA TYR A 121 -3.02 -9.00 -5.94
C TYR A 121 -3.45 -8.29 -7.21
N HIS A 122 -2.75 -7.21 -7.57
CA HIS A 122 -2.99 -6.49 -8.82
C HIS A 122 -2.11 -7.10 -9.92
N LEU A 123 -2.78 -7.82 -10.82
CA LEU A 123 -2.17 -8.41 -12.01
C LEU A 123 -2.27 -7.43 -13.16
N ASN A 124 -1.11 -7.00 -13.63
CA ASN A 124 -0.96 -6.17 -14.81
C ASN A 124 -0.11 -6.93 -15.84
N ASP A 125 -0.33 -6.70 -17.13
CA ASP A 125 0.69 -7.04 -18.10
C ASP A 125 1.86 -6.04 -17.95
N TYR A 126 3.11 -6.50 -18.05
CA TYR A 126 4.28 -5.61 -18.02
C TYR A 126 5.31 -6.06 -19.05
N ALA A 127 5.33 -5.35 -20.17
CA ALA A 127 6.30 -5.57 -21.26
C ALA A 127 7.52 -4.64 -21.18
N GLY A 128 7.76 -3.97 -20.04
CA GLY A 128 8.90 -3.06 -19.86
C GLY A 128 8.67 -1.61 -20.28
N GLY A 129 7.42 -1.16 -20.41
CA GLY A 129 7.05 0.21 -20.79
C GLY A 129 6.04 0.88 -19.84
N LEU A 130 5.90 2.22 -19.93
CA LEU A 130 5.00 3.05 -19.10
C LEU A 130 3.52 2.62 -19.21
N PHE A 131 3.15 2.04 -20.35
CA PHE A 131 1.82 1.57 -20.67
C PHE A 131 1.88 0.08 -20.97
N SER A 132 1.30 -0.67 -20.07
CA SER A 132 1.07 -2.09 -20.11
C SER A 132 -0.21 -2.27 -19.27
N ILE A 133 -1.15 -3.04 -19.84
CA ILE A 133 -2.59 -3.12 -19.54
C ILE A 133 -2.83 -3.53 -18.10
#